data_AF-A0A0H2SHI7-F1
#
_entry.id   AF-A0A0H2SHI7-F1
#
_cell.length_a   1.000
_cell.length_b   1.000
_cell.length_c   1.000
_cell.angle_alpha   90.00
_cell.angle_beta   90.00
_cell.angle_gamma   90.00
#
_symmetry.space_group_name_H-M   'P 1'
#
loop_
_entity.id
_entity.type
_entity.pdbx_description
1 polymer ?
#
loop_
_entity_poly.entity_id
_entity_poly.type
_entity_poly.pdbx_seq_one_letter_code
_entity_poly.pdbx_strand_id
1 'polypeptide(L)' 'MSMDFNYDKIMNKVGFKYVVPIMVAKRVQILKEEGFDSTSKPLVKTADNNFVTIAFKEIEKGHVRLKNKDKLEEYKPEVK' A
#
# COMPACT_ATOMS: atom_id res chain seq x y z
N MET A 1 -11.97 -17.18 -2.33
CA MET A 1 -11.86 -15.72 -2.11
C MET A 1 -11.11 -15.13 -3.29
N SER A 2 -11.77 -14.40 -4.19
CA SER A 2 -11.07 -13.57 -5.17
C SER A 2 -10.57 -12.32 -4.46
N MET A 3 -9.27 -12.20 -4.25
CA MET A 3 -8.68 -10.95 -3.77
C MET A 3 -8.89 -9.89 -4.86
N ASP A 4 -9.50 -8.78 -4.47
CA ASP A 4 -9.94 -7.72 -5.39
C ASP A 4 -8.76 -6.78 -5.80
N PHE A 5 -7.52 -7.27 -5.76
CA PHE A 5 -6.27 -6.56 -6.04
C PHE A 5 -5.22 -7.49 -6.67
N ASN A 6 -4.29 -6.93 -7.46
CA ASN A 6 -3.19 -7.68 -8.06
C ASN A 6 -1.86 -7.42 -7.34
N TYR A 7 -1.36 -8.44 -6.60
CA TYR A 7 -0.14 -8.31 -5.81
C TYR A 7 1.12 -8.14 -6.66
N ASP A 8 1.22 -8.79 -7.82
CA ASP A 8 2.39 -8.68 -8.70
C ASP A 8 2.54 -7.26 -9.26
N LYS A 9 1.43 -6.61 -9.63
CA LYS A 9 1.41 -5.20 -10.05
C LYS A 9 1.89 -4.29 -8.92
N ILE A 10 1.46 -4.54 -7.68
CA ILE A 10 1.89 -3.78 -6.51
C ILE A 10 3.39 -3.98 -6.28
N MET A 11 3.87 -5.22 -6.35
CA MET A 11 5.29 -5.56 -6.18
C MET A 11 6.16 -4.86 -7.21
N ASN A 12 5.79 -4.91 -8.49
CA ASN A 12 6.53 -4.26 -9.58
C ASN A 12 6.58 -2.73 -9.42
N LYS A 13 5.54 -2.12 -8.84
CA LYS A 13 5.46 -0.67 -8.62
C LYS A 13 6.27 -0.22 -7.40
N VAL A 14 6.16 -0.95 -6.30
CA VAL A 14 6.85 -0.63 -5.03
C VAL A 14 8.32 -1.01 -5.13
N GLY A 15 8.65 -2.18 -5.69
CA GLY A 15 10.01 -2.67 -5.90
C GLY A 15 10.68 -3.27 -4.66
N PHE A 16 9.96 -3.37 -3.53
CA PHE A 16 10.49 -3.87 -2.26
C PHE A 16 9.47 -4.77 -1.56
N LYS A 17 9.76 -6.07 -1.51
CA LYS A 17 8.82 -7.10 -1.01
C LYS A 17 8.31 -6.85 0.40
N TYR A 18 9.21 -6.49 1.31
CA TYR A 18 8.88 -6.27 2.72
C TYR A 18 8.22 -4.92 2.99
N VAL A 19 8.36 -3.97 2.08
CA VAL A 19 7.77 -2.64 2.24
C VAL A 19 6.26 -2.68 1.97
N VAL A 20 5.81 -3.54 1.05
CA VAL A 20 4.38 -3.70 0.73
C VAL A 20 3.51 -3.96 1.97
N PRO A 21 3.76 -5.00 2.80
CA PRO A 21 2.94 -5.23 3.99
C PRO A 21 3.03 -4.11 5.02
N ILE A 22 4.19 -3.44 5.14
CA ILE A 22 4.36 -2.28 6.04
C ILE A 22 3.50 -1.10 5.58
N MET A 23 3.49 -0.81 4.26
CA MET A 23 2.65 0.25 3.69
C MET A 23 1.16 -0.04 3.90
N VAL A 24 0.74 -1.28 3.66
CA VAL A 24 -0.65 -1.71 3.88
C VAL A 24 -1.02 -1.54 5.35
N ALA A 25 -0.20 -2.02 6.28
CA ALA A 25 -0.47 -1.92 7.71
C ALA A 25 -0.60 -0.46 8.18
N LYS A 26 0.33 0.41 7.77
CA LYS A 26 0.26 1.85 8.07
C LYS A 26 -0.99 2.50 7.49
N ARG A 27 -1.37 2.13 6.26
CA ARG A 27 -2.58 2.66 5.64
C ARG A 27 -3.84 2.20 6.37
N VAL A 28 -3.91 0.93 6.76
CA VAL A 28 -5.01 0.39 7.54
C VAL A 28 -5.12 1.07 8.91
N GLN A 29 -4.01 1.39 9.56
CA GLN A 29 -4.02 2.16 10.81
C GLN A 29 -4.68 3.53 10.60
N ILE A 30 -4.29 4.27 9.56
CA ILE A 30 -4.89 5.57 9.20
C ILE A 30 -6.39 5.45 8.90
N LEU A 31 -6.81 4.39 8.20
CA LEU A 31 -8.22 4.15 7.89
C LEU A 31 -9.06 3.81 9.13
N LYS A 32 -8.45 3.24 10.17
CA LYS A 32 -9.12 2.89 11.43
C LYS A 32 -9.18 4.05 12.42
N GLU A 33 -8.22 4.97 12.35
CA GLU A 33 -8.21 6.21 13.12
C GLU A 33 -9.21 7.20 12.49
N GLU A 34 -10.51 6.92 12.70
CA GLU A 34 -11.59 7.79 12.25
C GLU A 34 -11.50 9.18 12.89
N GLY A 35 -11.56 10.24 12.08
CA GLY A 35 -11.91 11.59 12.54
C GLY A 35 -10.78 12.61 12.65
N PHE A 36 -9.52 12.28 12.35
CA PHE A 36 -8.43 13.26 12.48
C PHE A 36 -8.15 14.08 11.22
N ASP A 37 -8.32 13.51 10.02
CA ASP A 37 -8.02 14.19 8.75
C ASP A 37 -8.76 13.56 7.55
N SER A 38 -8.86 14.31 6.45
CA SER A 38 -9.29 13.87 5.12
C SER A 38 -8.57 12.62 4.59
N THR A 39 -7.39 12.31 5.14
CA THR A 39 -6.63 11.09 4.88
C THR A 39 -7.23 9.83 5.52
N SER A 40 -8.05 9.93 6.57
CA SER A 40 -8.70 8.77 7.22
C SER A 40 -9.79 8.10 6.36
N LYS A 41 -10.15 8.70 5.22
CA LYS A 41 -11.19 8.18 4.32
C LYS A 41 -10.60 7.22 3.27
N PRO A 42 -11.30 6.13 2.95
CA PRO A 42 -10.93 5.26 1.84
C PRO A 42 -11.12 5.99 0.51
N LEU A 43 -10.11 5.91 -0.36
CA LEU A 43 -10.06 6.53 -1.69
C LEU A 43 -10.63 5.61 -2.78
N VAL A 44 -10.82 4.33 -2.46
CA VAL A 44 -11.33 3.30 -3.36
C VAL A 44 -12.36 2.45 -2.62
N LYS A 45 -13.41 2.04 -3.33
CA LYS A 45 -14.40 1.07 -2.83
C LYS A 45 -14.01 -0.34 -3.27
N THR A 46 -14.14 -1.30 -2.38
CA THR A 46 -13.98 -2.74 -2.66
C THR A 46 -15.29 -3.46 -2.36
N ALA A 47 -15.52 -4.61 -2.97
CA ALA A 47 -16.75 -5.37 -2.77
C ALA A 47 -16.92 -5.89 -1.32
N ASP A 48 -15.81 -6.09 -0.62
CA ASP A 48 -15.76 -6.64 0.73
C ASP A 48 -15.73 -5.58 1.84
N ASN A 49 -15.58 -4.29 1.50
CA ASN A 49 -15.35 -3.18 2.43
C ASN A 49 -14.25 -3.44 3.49
N ASN A 50 -13.32 -4.36 3.22
CA ASN A 50 -12.24 -4.69 4.13
C ASN A 50 -11.11 -3.67 3.99
N PHE A 51 -10.72 -3.00 5.08
CA PHE A 51 -9.64 -2.01 5.06
C PHE A 51 -8.33 -2.52 4.48
N VAL A 52 -8.02 -3.81 4.67
CA VAL A 52 -6.81 -4.42 4.09
C VAL A 52 -6.91 -4.46 2.57
N THR A 53 -8.02 -4.94 2.02
CA THR A 53 -8.28 -5.00 0.58
C THR A 53 -8.31 -3.60 -0.02
N ILE A 54 -8.93 -2.63 0.66
CA ILE A 54 -8.95 -1.22 0.26
C ILE A 54 -7.53 -0.67 0.18
N ALA A 55 -6.72 -0.87 1.21
CA ALA A 55 -5.33 -0.40 1.24
C ALA A 55 -4.49 -1.00 0.11
N PHE A 56 -4.62 -2.30 -0.16
CA PHE A 56 -3.96 -2.93 -1.32
C PHE A 56 -4.38 -2.28 -2.64
N LYS A 57 -5.68 -2.07 -2.84
CA LYS A 57 -6.21 -1.50 -4.08
C LYS A 57 -5.83 -0.02 -4.27
N GLU A 58 -5.73 0.73 -3.18
CA GLU A 58 -5.23 2.10 -3.18
C GLU A 58 -3.74 2.19 -3.58
N ILE A 59 -2.93 1.26 -3.09
CA ILE A 59 -1.51 1.15 -3.48
C ILE A 59 -1.38 0.73 -4.94
N GLU A 60 -2.16 -0.25 -5.39
CA GLU A 60 -2.21 -0.71 -6.79
C GLU A 60 -2.50 0.47 -7.72
N LYS A 61 -3.58 1.23 -7.45
CA LYS A 61 -3.95 2.43 -8.20
C LYS A 61 -2.98 3.60 -8.04
N GLY A 62 -2.11 3.58 -7.01
CA GLY A 62 -1.08 4.59 -6.78
C GLY A 62 -1.56 5.83 -6.04
N HIS A 63 -2.69 5.73 -5.34
CA HIS A 63 -3.18 6.74 -4.42
C HIS A 63 -2.32 6.79 -3.15
N VAL A 64 -1.81 5.65 -2.71
CA VAL A 64 -0.86 5.53 -1.59
C VAL A 64 0.53 5.22 -2.16
N ARG A 65 1.52 6.03 -1.80
CA ARG A 65 2.89 5.92 -2.29
C ARG A 65 3.88 5.87 -1.14
N LEU A 66 5.01 5.22 -1.38
CA LEU A 66 6.12 5.18 -0.44
C LEU A 66 6.86 6.52 -0.44
N LYS A 67 6.94 7.17 0.72
CA LYS A 67 7.78 8.36 0.88
C LYS A 67 9.25 7.93 0.92
N ASN A 68 10.13 8.69 0.27
CA ASN A 68 11.58 8.43 0.19
C ASN A 68 11.94 7.08 -0.45
N LYS A 69 11.25 6.69 -1.52
CA LYS A 69 11.57 5.46 -2.27
C LYS A 69 13.04 5.44 -2.72
N ASP A 70 13.57 6.58 -3.14
CA ASP A 70 14.94 6.72 -3.65
C ASP A 70 16.00 6.27 -2.63
N LYS A 71 15.81 6.61 -1.35
CA LYS A 71 16.70 6.18 -0.26
C LYS A 71 16.72 4.67 -0.06
N LEU A 72 15.60 3.99 -0.32
CA LEU A 72 15.54 2.53 -0.22
C LEU A 72 16.26 1.85 -1.38
N GLU A 73 16.35 2.51 -2.52
CA GLU A 73 17.10 2.00 -3.68
C GLU A 73 18.61 2.02 -3.42
N GLU A 74 19.11 3.00 -2.66
CA GLU A 74 20.52 3.05 -2.20
C GLU A 74 20.94 1.85 -1.36
N TYR A 75 20.01 1.21 -0.64
CA TYR A 75 20.28 0.03 0.19
C TYR A 75 20.19 -1.29 -0.59
N LYS A 76 19.88 -1.27 -1.90
CA LYS A 76 19.89 -2.51 -2.69
C LYS A 76 21.32 -3.04 -2.76
N PRO A 77 21.56 -4.28 -2.32
CA PRO A 77 22.89 -4.86 -2.41
C PRO A 77 23.27 -5.03 -3.89
N GLU A 78 24.44 -4.54 -4.27
CA GLU A 78 25.07 -4.91 -5.53
C GLU A 78 25.69 -6.31 -5.38
N VAL A 79 25.28 -7.23 -6.24
CA VAL A 79 25.87 -8.56 -6.35
C VAL A 79 26.73 -8.57 -7.60
N LYS A 80 28.02 -8.91 -7.45
CA LYS A 80 28.95 -9.13 -8.57
C LYS A 80 28.88 -10.57 -9.06
#